data_AF-V8N3C4-F1
#
_entry.id   AF-V8N3C4-F1
#
_cell.length_a   1.000
_cell.length_b   1.000
_cell.length_c   1.000
_cell.angle_alpha   90.00
_cell.angle_beta   90.00
_cell.angle_gamma   90.00
#
_symmetry.space_group_name_H-M   'P 1'
#
loop_
_entity.id
_entity.type
_entity.pdbx_description
1 polymer ?
#
loop_
_entity_poly.entity_id
_entity_poly.type
_entity_poly.pdbx_seq_one_letter_code
_entity_poly.pdbx_strand_id
1 'polypeptide(L)'
;KAEDEVLVCIQQKPKRTSQKEGKGENLAIGFDIFKTKVASSIYINSRSVFLRTDLKEGRYVVIPTTFEAGHVAEFLLRQFTDVPSDFQ
;
A
#
# COMPACT_ATOMS: atom_id res chain seq x y z
N LYS A 1 -6.44 22.18 11.90
CA LYS A 1 -5.06 21.83 11.48
C LYS A 1 -4.90 22.21 10.01
N ALA A 2 -3.69 22.48 9.54
CA ALA A 2 -3.45 22.74 8.11
C ALA A 2 -3.25 21.44 7.32
N GLU A 3 -2.83 20.38 8.00
CA GLU A 3 -2.55 19.04 7.47
C GLU A 3 -2.98 18.01 8.53
N ASP A 4 -3.46 16.87 8.07
CA ASP A 4 -3.96 15.77 8.89
C ASP A 4 -3.09 14.52 8.69
N GLU A 5 -2.95 13.71 9.73
CA GLU A 5 -2.07 12.55 9.72
C GLU A 5 -2.77 11.37 9.05
N VAL A 6 -2.11 10.76 8.07
CA VAL A 6 -2.60 9.57 7.38
C VAL A 6 -1.57 8.45 7.50
N LEU A 7 -2.04 7.26 7.90
CA LEU A 7 -1.30 6.01 7.82
C LEU A 7 -1.96 5.11 6.76
N VAL A 8 -1.22 4.81 5.71
CA VAL A 8 -1.64 3.89 4.64
C VAL A 8 -0.88 2.58 4.78
N CYS A 9 -1.59 1.47 4.62
CA CYS A 9 -1.03 0.13 4.64
C CYS A 9 -1.53 -0.70 3.47
N ILE A 10 -0.62 -1.41 2.80
CA ILE A 10 -0.96 -2.50 1.91
C ILE A 10 -0.44 -3.83 2.48
N GLN A 11 -1.22 -4.89 2.32
CA GLN A 11 -0.85 -6.23 2.74
C GLN A 11 -1.20 -7.21 1.62
N GLN A 12 -0.21 -7.95 1.10
CA GLN A 12 -0.48 -9.00 0.10
C GLN A 12 -1.26 -10.16 0.72
N LYS A 13 -1.97 -11.01 -0.04
CA LYS A 13 -2.55 -12.28 0.49
C LYS A 13 -1.50 -13.39 0.60
N PRO A 14 -1.62 -14.38 1.53
CA PRO A 14 -0.59 -15.39 1.67
C PRO A 14 -0.63 -16.25 0.42
N LYS A 15 0.52 -16.44 -0.24
CA LYS A 15 0.60 -17.45 -1.29
C LYS A 15 0.53 -18.81 -0.59
N ARG A 16 -0.61 -19.50 -0.73
CA ARG A 16 -0.72 -20.91 -0.35
C ARG A 16 0.23 -21.68 -1.25
N THR A 17 1.28 -22.24 -0.66
CA THR A 17 2.16 -23.19 -1.33
C THR A 17 1.37 -24.44 -1.67
N SER A 18 1.12 -24.68 -2.96
CA SER A 18 0.97 -26.06 -3.41
C SER A 18 2.34 -26.73 -3.26
N GLN A 19 2.42 -28.00 -2.83
CA GLN A 19 3.72 -28.68 -2.67
C GLN A 19 4.60 -28.70 -3.94
N LYS A 20 4.06 -28.32 -5.11
CA LYS A 20 4.75 -28.31 -6.40
C LYS A 20 5.44 -26.98 -6.74
N GLU A 21 5.03 -25.88 -6.13
CA GLU A 21 5.65 -24.56 -6.31
C GLU A 21 6.35 -24.23 -4.99
N GLY A 22 7.64 -23.90 -5.03
CA GLY A 22 8.48 -23.71 -3.84
C GLY A 22 7.95 -22.69 -2.83
N LYS A 23 8.71 -22.43 -1.75
CA LYS A 23 8.35 -21.48 -0.67
C LYS A 23 7.62 -20.25 -1.24
N GLY A 24 6.39 -20.03 -0.80
CA GLY A 24 5.55 -18.93 -1.23
C GLY A 24 6.13 -17.62 -0.73
N GLU A 25 7.07 -17.07 -1.48
CA GLU A 25 7.76 -15.83 -1.14
C GLU A 25 6.86 -14.62 -1.39
N ASN A 26 7.01 -13.62 -0.51
CA ASN A 26 6.34 -12.34 -0.65
C ASN A 26 6.87 -11.63 -1.89
N LEU A 27 5.95 -11.06 -2.68
CA LEU A 27 6.34 -10.12 -3.74
C LEU A 27 6.93 -8.85 -3.10
N ALA A 28 7.87 -8.20 -3.80
CA ALA A 28 8.25 -6.84 -3.47
C ALA A 28 7.06 -5.92 -3.80
N ILE A 29 6.46 -5.31 -2.77
CA ILE A 29 5.22 -4.53 -2.90
C ILE A 29 5.44 -3.13 -2.35
N GLY A 30 4.70 -2.16 -2.89
CA GLY A 30 4.71 -0.77 -2.48
C GLY A 30 3.49 -0.04 -2.99
N PHE A 31 3.39 1.26 -2.69
CA PHE A 31 2.33 2.10 -3.22
C PHE A 31 2.78 3.55 -3.34
N ASP A 32 2.10 4.27 -4.22
CA ASP A 32 2.27 5.72 -4.40
C ASP A 32 0.95 6.44 -4.04
N ILE A 33 1.07 7.67 -3.52
CA ILE A 33 -0.06 8.56 -3.22
C ILE A 33 -0.01 9.75 -4.20
N PHE A 34 -1.09 9.92 -4.97
CA PHE A 34 -1.18 10.94 -6.01
C PHE A 34 -2.26 11.99 -5.71
N LYS A 35 -1.84 13.25 -5.80
CA LYS A 35 -2.63 14.40 -6.24
C LYS A 35 -1.85 15.11 -7.35
N THR A 36 -0.56 15.30 -7.07
CA THR A 36 0.56 15.57 -7.99
C THR A 36 1.79 14.82 -7.45
N LYS A 37 1.72 13.47 -7.36
CA LYS A 37 2.63 12.55 -6.62
C LYS A 37 3.22 13.16 -5.34
N VAL A 38 2.54 12.95 -4.22
CA VAL A 38 2.90 13.59 -2.95
C VAL A 38 3.71 12.70 -2.02
N ALA A 39 3.57 11.37 -2.14
CA ALA A 39 4.31 10.43 -1.31
C ALA A 39 4.45 9.06 -1.99
N SER A 40 5.44 8.27 -1.55
CA SER A 40 5.71 6.91 -2.03
C SER A 40 6.19 6.04 -0.87
N SER A 41 5.73 4.81 -0.79
CA SER A 41 6.30 3.84 0.14
C SER A 41 7.61 3.28 -0.41
N ILE A 42 8.43 2.70 0.46
CA ILE A 42 9.47 1.77 0.00
C ILE A 42 8.82 0.54 -0.66
N TYR A 43 9.53 -0.08 -1.60
CA TYR A 43 9.18 -1.39 -2.15
C TYR A 43 10.03 -2.45 -1.47
N ILE A 44 9.37 -3.44 -0.86
CA ILE A 44 10.06 -4.47 -0.07
C ILE A 44 9.31 -5.79 -0.13
N ASN A 45 10.03 -6.91 -0.08
CA ASN A 45 9.51 -8.28 -0.02
C ASN A 45 8.92 -8.63 1.36
N SER A 46 8.09 -7.73 1.89
CA SER A 46 7.40 -7.90 3.17
C SER A 46 5.94 -8.30 2.96
N ARG A 47 5.38 -8.93 3.99
CA ARG A 47 3.95 -9.24 4.06
C ARG A 47 3.08 -7.98 3.96
N SER A 48 3.54 -6.92 4.60
CA SER A 48 2.84 -5.64 4.72
C SER A 48 3.82 -4.48 4.62
N VAL A 49 3.36 -3.39 4.03
CA VAL A 49 4.09 -2.12 3.90
C VAL A 49 3.21 -1.00 4.44
N PHE A 50 3.83 -0.07 5.16
CA PHE A 50 3.17 1.04 5.84
C PHE A 50 3.86 2.36 5.47
N LEU A 51 3.08 3.42 5.31
CA LEU A 51 3.56 4.79 5.17
C LEU A 51 2.71 5.71 6.04
N ARG A 52 3.37 6.46 6.93
CA ARG A 52 2.76 7.52 7.72
C ARG A 52 3.21 8.86 7.15
N THR A 53 2.28 9.76 6.87
CA THR A 53 2.56 11.07 6.29
C THR A 53 1.44 12.06 6.63
N ASP A 54 1.78 13.33 6.74
CA ASP A 54 0.81 14.42 6.83
C ASP A 54 0.37 14.84 5.42
N LEU A 55 -0.93 15.04 5.22
CA LEU A 55 -1.50 15.51 3.96
C LEU A 55 -2.47 16.66 4.20
N LYS A 56 -2.47 17.64 3.30
CA LYS A 56 -3.52 18.67 3.26
C LYS A 56 -4.84 18.04 2.86
N GLU A 57 -5.94 18.62 3.34
CA GLU A 57 -7.29 18.23 2.90
C GLU A 57 -7.39 18.18 1.38
N GLY A 58 -7.99 17.10 0.88
CA GLY A 58 -8.23 16.92 -0.54
C GLY A 58 -8.42 15.46 -0.93
N ARG A 59 -8.65 15.25 -2.22
CA ARG A 59 -8.80 13.93 -2.81
C ARG A 59 -7.46 13.43 -3.33
N TYR A 60 -7.09 12.22 -2.90
CA TYR A 60 -5.86 11.54 -3.30
C TYR A 60 -6.19 10.17 -3.87
N VAL A 61 -5.31 9.67 -4.73
CA VAL A 61 -5.36 8.31 -5.27
C VAL A 61 -4.20 7.52 -4.69
N VAL A 62 -4.49 6.39 -4.05
CA VAL A 62 -3.47 5.42 -3.63
C VAL A 62 -3.37 4.34 -4.69
N ILE A 63 -2.17 4.12 -5.24
CA ILE A 63 -1.93 3.11 -6.26
C ILE A 63 -1.05 2.00 -5.67
N PRO A 64 -1.62 0.88 -5.21
CA PRO A 64 -0.85 -0.28 -4.76
C PRO A 64 -0.30 -1.08 -5.94
N THR A 65 0.98 -1.43 -5.88
CA THR A 65 1.69 -2.13 -6.97
C THR A 65 2.69 -3.15 -6.44
N THR A 66 3.10 -4.06 -7.33
CA THR A 66 4.34 -4.81 -7.20
C THR A 66 5.50 -3.98 -7.74
N PHE A 67 6.73 -4.29 -7.32
CA PHE A 67 7.93 -3.65 -7.87
C PHE A 67 8.13 -4.02 -9.35
N GLU A 68 8.15 -5.32 -9.63
CA GLU A 68 8.27 -5.83 -10.99
C GLU A 68 6.90 -5.89 -11.68
N ALA A 69 6.88 -5.56 -12.97
CA ALA A 69 5.70 -5.66 -13.81
C ALA A 69 5.34 -7.13 -14.11
N GLY A 70 4.08 -7.37 -14.49
CA GLY A 70 3.61 -8.70 -14.90
C GLY A 70 3.24 -9.65 -13.75
N HIS A 71 3.38 -9.21 -12.49
CA HIS A 71 2.90 -9.96 -11.35
C HIS A 71 1.43 -9.65 -11.04
N VAL A 72 0.62 -10.71 -10.96
CA VAL A 72 -0.73 -10.64 -10.41
C VAL A 72 -0.67 -10.79 -8.89
N ALA A 73 -1.28 -9.86 -8.17
CA ALA A 73 -1.29 -9.84 -6.72
C ALA A 73 -2.63 -9.35 -6.18
N GLU A 74 -3.00 -9.87 -5.01
CA GLU A 74 -4.16 -9.41 -4.27
C GLU A 74 -3.70 -8.69 -3.00
N PHE A 75 -4.24 -7.49 -2.79
CA PHE A 75 -3.89 -6.62 -1.68
C PHE A 75 -5.09 -6.33 -0.79
N LEU A 76 -4.84 -6.24 0.51
CA LEU A 76 -5.70 -5.53 1.46
C LEU A 76 -5.11 -4.14 1.67
N LEU A 77 -5.81 -3.10 1.21
CA LEU A 77 -5.50 -1.70 1.47
C LEU A 77 -6.24 -1.26 2.75
N ARG A 78 -5.55 -0.55 3.64
CA ARG A 78 -6.10 0.06 4.84
C ARG A 78 -5.63 1.49 4.97
N GLN A 79 -6.54 2.37 5.37
CA GLN A 79 -6.26 3.76 5.70
C GLN A 79 -6.67 4.02 7.15
N PHE A 80 -5.81 4.73 7.87
CA PHE A 80 -6.10 5.25 9.20
C PHE A 80 -5.82 6.75 9.19
N THR A 81 -6.75 7.53 9.71
CA THR A 81 -6.66 9.00 9.76
C THR A 81 -7.02 9.48 11.17
N ASP A 82 -6.42 10.59 11.60
CA ASP A 82 -6.72 11.20 12.90
C ASP A 82 -8.03 12.02 12.89
N VAL A 83 -8.59 12.25 11.70
CA VAL A 83 -9.91 12.86 11.45
C VAL A 83 -10.75 11.94 10.55
N PRO A 84 -12.09 12.04 10.56
CA PRO A 84 -12.93 11.29 9.61
C PRO A 84 -12.53 11.55 8.16
N SER A 85 -12.43 10.47 7.37
CA SER A 85 -12.09 10.53 5.94
C SER A 85 -13.11 9.71 5.15
N ASP A 86 -13.48 10.18 3.96
CA ASP A 86 -14.33 9.45 3.03
C ASP A 86 -13.46 8.50 2.19
N PHE A 87 -13.41 7.23 2.59
CA PHE A 87 -12.67 6.18 1.90
C PHE A 87 -13.60 5.44 0.93
N GLN A 88 -13.28 5.50 -0.37
CA GLN A 88 -14.08 4.94 -1.47
C GLN A 88 -13.37 3.76 -2.15
#